data_AF-A0A401LDB6-F1
#
_entry.id   AF-A0A401LDB6-F1
#
_cell.length_a   1.000
_cell.length_b   1.000
_cell.length_c   1.000
_cell.angle_alpha   90.00
_cell.angle_beta   90.00
_cell.angle_gamma   90.00
#
_symmetry.space_group_name_H-M   'P 1'
#
loop_
_entity.id
_entity.type
_entity.pdbx_description
1 polymer ?
#
loop_
_entity_poly.entity_id
_entity_poly.type
_entity_poly.pdbx_seq_one_letter_code
_entity_poly.pdbx_strand_id
1 'polypeptide(L)'
;MFTKPKNGWTEIHLEDFEGLGSYIQDIPVMVLDRGVQSVQERTPLKLWFDEEESAFTLTADEETKIVTEGNFGAEEYHIKCAKLDLIREIKNDIEKYFSDWVTFSEDYAYAEEEAEAQEIYQKREKMLKKKLAALEAALQKYTE
;
A
#
# COMPACT_ATOMS: atom_id res chain seq x y z
N MET A 1 -9.63 1.02 0.78
CA MET A 1 -8.94 1.89 -0.18
C MET A 1 -8.22 3.01 0.53
N PHE A 2 -7.10 3.41 -0.06
CA PHE A 2 -6.17 4.37 0.51
C PHE A 2 -6.61 5.80 0.23
N THR A 3 -6.63 6.62 1.28
CA THR A 3 -6.84 8.05 1.13
C THR A 3 -5.56 8.74 0.66
N LYS A 4 -5.71 9.99 0.25
CA LYS A 4 -4.57 10.84 -0.10
C LYS A 4 -3.58 10.86 1.08
N PRO A 5 -2.31 10.45 0.89
CA PRO A 5 -1.35 10.49 1.96
C PRO A 5 -1.07 11.93 2.41
N LYS A 6 -0.82 12.11 3.70
CA LYS A 6 -0.54 13.41 4.31
C LYS A 6 0.42 13.23 5.48
N ASN A 7 1.52 14.00 5.47
CA ASN A 7 2.51 14.01 6.55
C ASN A 7 3.05 12.62 6.94
N GLY A 8 3.23 11.72 5.96
CA GLY A 8 3.68 10.36 6.23
C GLY A 8 2.58 9.39 6.68
N TRP A 9 1.31 9.78 6.59
CA TRP A 9 0.17 8.94 6.95
C TRP A 9 -0.79 8.75 5.79
N THR A 10 -1.50 7.63 5.77
CA THR A 10 -2.63 7.36 4.88
C THR A 10 -3.70 6.60 5.66
N GLU A 11 -4.97 6.87 5.37
CA GLU A 11 -6.07 6.09 5.94
C GLU A 11 -6.48 4.99 4.97
N ILE A 12 -6.87 3.84 5.52
CA ILE A 12 -7.21 2.62 4.80
C ILE A 12 -8.65 2.26 5.16
N HIS A 13 -9.56 2.49 4.20
CA HIS A 13 -11.01 2.32 4.39
C HIS A 13 -11.55 1.12 3.60
N LEU A 14 -11.88 0.01 4.23
CA LEU A 14 -12.40 -1.19 3.54
C LEU A 14 -13.76 -1.59 4.14
N GLU A 15 -14.85 -1.26 3.44
CA GLU A 15 -16.21 -1.39 3.98
C GLU A 15 -16.31 -0.71 5.35
N ASP A 16 -16.55 -1.49 6.41
CA ASP A 16 -16.69 -1.00 7.79
C ASP A 16 -15.35 -0.95 8.55
N PHE A 17 -14.24 -1.35 7.93
CA PHE A 17 -12.91 -1.29 8.52
C PHE A 17 -12.21 0.03 8.21
N GLU A 18 -11.64 0.65 9.25
CA GLU A 18 -10.75 1.80 9.16
C GLU A 18 -9.41 1.44 9.82
N GLY A 19 -8.31 1.70 9.12
CA GLY A 19 -6.95 1.56 9.64
C GLY A 19 -6.01 2.61 9.07
N LEU A 20 -4.76 2.60 9.51
CA LEU A 20 -3.73 3.56 9.12
C LEU A 20 -2.52 2.87 8.47
N GLY A 21 -1.87 3.58 7.55
CA GLY A 21 -0.51 3.27 7.12
C GLY A 21 0.41 4.41 7.53
N SER A 22 1.42 4.11 8.33
CA SER A 22 2.41 5.08 8.81
C SER A 22 3.65 5.13 7.91
N TYR A 23 4.43 6.20 8.05
CA TYR A 23 5.68 6.44 7.31
C TYR A 23 6.82 5.51 7.75
N ILE A 24 6.67 4.81 8.89
CA ILE A 24 7.59 3.76 9.34
C ILE A 24 7.77 2.70 8.26
N GLN A 25 6.74 2.51 7.44
CA GLN A 25 6.77 1.63 6.29
C GLN A 25 6.66 2.45 5.01
N ASP A 26 7.43 2.07 4.00
CA ASP A 26 7.22 2.59 2.65
C ASP A 26 5.98 1.92 2.04
N ILE A 27 4.79 2.39 2.45
CA ILE A 27 3.48 1.83 2.09
C ILE A 27 3.36 1.55 0.58
N PRO A 28 3.59 2.50 -0.34
CA PRO A 28 3.42 2.22 -1.76
C PRO A 28 4.41 1.18 -2.27
N VAL A 29 5.65 1.15 -1.75
CA VAL A 29 6.62 0.10 -2.13
C VAL A 29 6.19 -1.27 -1.63
N MET A 30 5.80 -1.36 -0.35
CA MET A 30 5.38 -2.61 0.28
C MET A 30 4.20 -3.23 -0.47
N VAL A 31 3.13 -2.47 -0.70
CA VAL A 31 1.89 -3.03 -1.28
C VAL A 31 2.08 -3.42 -2.75
N LEU A 32 2.88 -2.66 -3.51
CA LEU A 32 3.16 -2.98 -4.91
C LEU A 32 4.03 -4.24 -5.02
N ASP A 33 5.08 -4.36 -4.20
CA ASP A 33 5.96 -5.55 -4.23
C ASP A 33 5.21 -6.81 -3.79
N ARG A 34 4.40 -6.73 -2.73
CA ARG A 34 3.57 -7.85 -2.27
C ARG A 34 2.45 -8.17 -3.26
N GLY A 35 1.88 -7.17 -3.93
CA GLY A 35 0.94 -7.35 -5.03
C GLY A 35 1.55 -8.13 -6.19
N VAL A 36 2.75 -7.72 -6.66
CA VAL A 36 3.48 -8.42 -7.73
C VAL A 36 3.76 -9.87 -7.33
N GLN A 37 4.33 -10.06 -6.14
CA GLN A 37 4.67 -11.39 -5.62
C GLN A 37 3.44 -12.30 -5.59
N SER A 38 2.36 -11.82 -4.98
CA SER A 38 1.12 -12.58 -4.80
C SER A 38 0.49 -12.99 -6.14
N VAL A 39 0.51 -12.10 -7.14
CA VAL A 39 -0.01 -12.40 -8.48
C VAL A 39 0.87 -13.43 -9.20
N GLN A 40 2.20 -13.27 -9.17
CA GLN A 40 3.13 -14.15 -9.87
C GLN A 40 3.19 -15.56 -9.26
N GLU A 41 3.20 -15.65 -7.94
CA GLU A 41 3.27 -16.92 -7.22
C GLU A 41 1.89 -17.59 -7.08
N ARG A 42 0.81 -16.89 -7.46
CA ARG A 42 -0.59 -17.33 -7.28
C ARG A 42 -0.90 -17.66 -5.81
N THR A 43 -0.33 -16.89 -4.90
CA THR A 43 -0.55 -17.01 -3.45
C THR A 43 -1.52 -15.93 -2.96
N PRO A 44 -2.09 -16.07 -1.75
CA PRO A 44 -2.84 -14.98 -1.11
C PRO A 44 -1.98 -13.73 -0.94
N LEU A 45 -2.57 -12.55 -1.10
CA LEU A 45 -1.92 -11.29 -0.77
C LEU A 45 -1.83 -11.19 0.76
N LYS A 46 -0.65 -10.83 1.28
CA LYS A 46 -0.43 -10.60 2.70
C LYS A 46 0.27 -9.27 2.93
N LEU A 47 -0.42 -8.38 3.63
CA LEU A 47 0.06 -7.05 4.01
C LEU A 47 0.01 -6.92 5.54
N TRP A 48 0.98 -6.22 6.11
CA TRP A 48 1.03 -5.92 7.53
C TRP A 48 1.31 -4.43 7.67
N PHE A 49 0.40 -3.72 8.32
CA PHE A 49 0.44 -2.28 8.50
C PHE A 49 0.76 -1.96 9.96
N ASP A 50 1.81 -1.18 10.16
CA ASP A 50 2.18 -0.58 11.44
C ASP A 50 1.52 0.79 11.56
N GLU A 51 0.66 0.97 12.55
CA GLU A 51 -0.12 2.20 12.78
C GLU A 51 0.50 3.09 13.86
N GLU A 52 1.69 2.73 14.37
CA GLU A 52 2.29 3.28 15.58
C GLU A 52 1.43 2.98 16.82
N GLU A 53 1.91 2.07 17.68
CA GLU A 53 1.21 1.57 18.87
C GLU A 53 0.07 0.56 18.61
N SER A 54 -0.40 0.44 17.36
CA SER A 54 -1.23 -0.68 16.89
C SER A 54 -0.76 -1.21 15.54
N ALA A 55 -1.27 -2.36 15.14
CA ALA A 55 -1.02 -2.94 13.84
C ALA A 55 -2.18 -3.83 13.39
N PHE A 56 -2.27 -4.02 12.08
CA PHE A 56 -3.19 -4.98 11.51
C PHE A 56 -2.59 -5.74 10.34
N THR A 57 -3.08 -6.96 10.16
CA THR A 57 -2.74 -7.81 9.01
C THR A 57 -3.92 -7.88 8.07
N LEU A 58 -3.68 -7.66 6.78
CA LEU A 58 -4.63 -7.89 5.71
C LEU A 58 -4.18 -9.12 4.91
N THR A 59 -5.08 -10.11 4.78
CA THR A 59 -4.89 -11.25 3.87
C THR A 59 -6.03 -11.31 2.86
N ALA A 60 -5.73 -11.40 1.56
CA ALA A 60 -6.75 -11.51 0.53
C ALA A 60 -6.51 -12.70 -0.41
N ASP A 61 -7.56 -13.48 -0.65
CA ASP A 61 -7.61 -14.48 -1.72
C ASP A 61 -8.98 -14.44 -2.45
N GLU A 62 -9.93 -15.32 -2.12
CA GLU A 62 -11.33 -15.20 -2.59
C GLU A 62 -12.08 -14.06 -1.88
N GLU A 63 -11.80 -13.90 -0.59
CA GLU A 63 -12.28 -12.81 0.26
C GLU A 63 -11.09 -12.17 0.99
N THR A 64 -11.32 -10.99 1.55
CA THR A 64 -10.31 -10.26 2.33
C THR A 64 -10.61 -10.40 3.81
N LYS A 65 -9.61 -10.86 4.57
CA LYS A 65 -9.62 -10.93 6.03
C LYS A 65 -8.67 -9.88 6.60
N ILE A 66 -9.13 -9.13 7.58
CA ILE A 66 -8.31 -8.22 8.36
C ILE A 66 -8.30 -8.66 9.82
N VAL A 67 -7.12 -8.66 10.44
CA VAL A 67 -6.94 -8.96 11.86
C VAL A 67 -6.21 -7.79 12.51
N THR A 68 -6.84 -7.16 13.51
CA THR A 68 -6.20 -6.12 14.34
C THR A 68 -5.76 -6.75 15.65
N GLU A 69 -4.59 -6.37 16.17
CA GLU A 69 -4.14 -6.80 17.51
C GLU A 69 -4.30 -5.63 18.48
N GLY A 70 -5.33 -5.69 19.34
CA GLY A 70 -5.62 -4.66 20.33
C GLY A 70 -5.43 -5.13 21.77
N ASN A 71 -5.44 -4.18 22.71
CA ASN A 71 -5.30 -4.43 24.15
C ASN A 71 -6.39 -5.35 24.74
N PHE A 72 -7.51 -5.51 24.06
CA PHE A 72 -8.66 -6.32 24.51
C PHE A 72 -8.84 -7.62 23.73
N GLY A 73 -7.87 -7.98 22.88
CA GLY A 73 -7.92 -9.17 22.02
C GLY A 73 -7.82 -8.81 20.54
N ALA A 74 -7.81 -9.83 19.70
CA ALA A 74 -7.80 -9.66 18.25
C ALA A 74 -9.22 -9.46 17.72
N GLU A 75 -9.43 -8.46 16.86
CA GLU A 75 -10.67 -8.31 16.10
C GLU A 75 -10.47 -8.82 14.68
N GLU A 76 -11.49 -9.45 14.11
CA GLU A 76 -11.45 -9.98 12.76
C GLU A 76 -12.56 -9.36 11.90
N TYR A 77 -12.17 -8.87 10.72
CA TYR A 77 -13.08 -8.32 9.72
C TYR A 77 -13.04 -9.19 8.47
N HIS A 78 -14.21 -9.44 7.88
CA HIS A 78 -14.37 -10.23 6.66
C HIS A 78 -15.05 -9.37 5.59
N ILE A 79 -14.31 -9.03 4.55
CA ILE A 79 -14.70 -8.12 3.49
C ILE A 79 -14.87 -8.93 2.21
N LYS A 80 -15.97 -8.72 1.48
CA LYS A 80 -16.27 -9.41 0.22
C LYS A 80 -15.53 -8.77 -0.95
N CYS A 81 -14.21 -8.71 -0.83
CA CYS A 81 -13.30 -8.21 -1.84
C CYS A 81 -12.27 -9.29 -2.17
N ALA A 82 -12.22 -9.71 -3.43
CA ALA A 82 -11.26 -10.68 -3.91
C ALA A 82 -9.88 -10.04 -4.10
N LYS A 83 -8.83 -10.84 -3.96
CA LYS A 83 -7.42 -10.42 -4.07
C LYS A 83 -7.12 -9.55 -5.29
N LEU A 84 -7.56 -9.97 -6.47
CA LEU A 84 -7.24 -9.23 -7.70
C LEU A 84 -7.93 -7.88 -7.77
N ASP A 85 -9.15 -7.80 -7.23
CA ASP A 85 -9.90 -6.56 -7.18
C ASP A 85 -9.24 -5.62 -6.16
N LEU A 86 -8.91 -6.12 -4.97
CA LEU A 86 -8.17 -5.36 -3.97
C LEU A 86 -6.83 -4.82 -4.50
N ILE A 87 -6.05 -5.64 -5.24
CA ILE A 87 -4.78 -5.21 -5.84
C ILE A 87 -5.00 -4.08 -6.86
N ARG A 88 -6.05 -4.19 -7.69
CA ARG A 88 -6.40 -3.14 -8.67
C ARG A 88 -6.85 -1.86 -7.97
N GLU A 89 -7.62 -1.98 -6.91
CA GLU A 89 -8.05 -0.85 -6.09
C GLU A 89 -6.85 -0.10 -5.48
N ILE A 90 -5.93 -0.83 -4.83
CA ILE A 90 -4.69 -0.26 -4.28
C ILE A 90 -3.86 0.41 -5.37
N LYS A 91 -3.70 -0.25 -6.53
CA LYS A 91 -2.99 0.34 -7.67
C LYS A 91 -3.62 1.65 -8.12
N ASN A 92 -4.95 1.68 -8.27
CA ASN A 92 -5.68 2.88 -8.70
C ASN A 92 -5.54 4.03 -7.70
N ASP A 93 -5.55 3.76 -6.39
CA ASP A 93 -5.34 4.78 -5.37
C ASP A 93 -3.91 5.35 -5.41
N ILE A 94 -2.91 4.49 -5.64
CA ILE A 94 -1.52 4.91 -5.82
C ILE A 94 -1.38 5.78 -7.06
N GLU A 95 -2.01 5.41 -8.18
CA GLU A 95 -2.01 6.21 -9.41
C GLU A 95 -2.75 7.54 -9.24
N LYS A 96 -3.87 7.53 -8.51
CA LYS A 96 -4.69 8.73 -8.25
C LYS A 96 -3.96 9.78 -7.43
N TYR A 97 -3.23 9.37 -6.39
CA TYR A 97 -2.48 10.27 -5.50
C TYR A 97 -0.97 10.17 -5.72
N PHE A 98 -0.55 9.85 -6.95
CA PHE A 98 0.83 9.45 -7.23
C PHE A 98 1.87 10.46 -6.77
N SER A 99 1.68 11.75 -7.06
CA SER A 99 2.60 12.81 -6.62
C SER A 99 2.73 12.88 -5.10
N ASP A 100 1.62 12.66 -4.38
CA ASP A 100 1.62 12.68 -2.91
C ASP A 100 2.34 11.46 -2.33
N TRP A 101 2.23 10.28 -2.97
CA TRP A 101 3.01 9.09 -2.64
C TRP A 101 4.50 9.25 -2.92
N VAL A 102 4.87 10.02 -3.96
CA VAL A 102 6.28 10.36 -4.21
C VAL A 102 6.82 11.23 -3.09
N THR A 103 6.03 12.13 -2.51
CA THR A 103 6.47 12.98 -1.39
C THR A 103 6.25 12.36 -0.01
N PHE A 104 5.78 11.10 0.07
CA PHE A 104 5.43 10.43 1.33
C PHE A 104 6.62 10.15 2.24
N SER A 105 7.83 10.00 1.69
CA SER A 105 9.02 9.59 2.45
C SER A 105 9.50 10.68 3.40
N GLU A 106 9.97 10.27 4.58
CA GLU A 106 10.69 11.15 5.52
C GLU A 106 11.85 11.89 4.84
N ASP A 107 12.62 11.21 3.99
CA ASP A 107 13.72 11.82 3.22
C ASP A 107 13.27 13.09 2.48
N TYR A 108 12.08 13.08 1.90
CA TYR A 108 11.54 14.24 1.18
C TYR A 108 11.09 15.35 2.15
N ALA A 109 10.53 14.97 3.30
CA ALA A 109 10.08 15.92 4.31
C ALA A 109 11.23 16.66 5.02
N TYR A 110 12.39 16.01 5.14
CA TYR A 110 13.58 16.56 5.82
C TYR A 110 14.65 17.11 4.87
N ALA A 111 14.40 17.14 3.56
CA ALA A 111 15.32 17.74 2.61
C ALA A 111 15.56 19.23 2.95
N GLU A 112 16.82 19.61 3.16
CA GLU A 112 17.18 20.97 3.56
C GLU A 112 17.30 21.91 2.35
N GLU A 113 17.66 21.34 1.19
CA GLU A 113 17.84 22.07 -0.06
C GLU A 113 16.82 21.65 -1.13
N GLU A 114 16.35 22.61 -1.94
CA GLU A 114 15.43 22.34 -3.05
C GLU A 114 16.02 21.35 -4.07
N ALA A 115 17.34 21.40 -4.30
CA ALA A 115 18.03 20.47 -5.18
C ALA A 115 18.00 19.02 -4.66
N GLU A 116 18.18 18.85 -3.34
CA GLU A 116 18.08 17.54 -2.67
C GLU A 116 16.64 17.01 -2.74
N ALA A 117 15.65 17.83 -2.40
CA ALA A 117 14.24 17.47 -2.49
C ALA A 117 13.86 17.02 -3.92
N GLN A 118 14.38 17.71 -4.92
CA GLN A 118 14.14 17.41 -6.33
C GLN A 118 14.80 16.10 -6.77
N GLU A 119 16.00 15.78 -6.28
CA GLU A 119 16.67 14.49 -6.54
C GLU A 119 15.92 13.32 -5.89
N ILE A 120 15.52 13.48 -4.63
CA ILE A 120 14.70 12.50 -3.90
C ILE A 120 13.40 12.23 -4.63
N TYR A 121 12.69 13.30 -5.04
CA TYR A 121 11.46 13.20 -5.81
C TYR A 121 11.67 12.39 -7.10
N GLN A 122 12.67 12.73 -7.92
CA GLN A 122 12.91 12.06 -9.20
C GLN A 122 13.26 10.58 -9.03
N LYS A 123 14.11 10.27 -8.05
CA LYS A 123 14.50 8.88 -7.74
C LYS A 123 13.29 8.06 -7.32
N ARG A 124 12.45 8.62 -6.44
CA ARG A 124 11.26 7.97 -5.89
C ARG A 124 10.16 7.82 -6.94
N GLU A 125 9.92 8.86 -7.74
CA GLU A 125 9.02 8.82 -8.90
C GLU A 125 9.38 7.69 -9.86
N LYS A 126 10.65 7.62 -10.27
CA LYS A 126 11.13 6.57 -11.20
C LYS A 126 10.94 5.17 -10.61
N MET A 127 11.20 5.01 -9.31
CA MET A 127 11.02 3.74 -8.60
C MET A 127 9.56 3.30 -8.57
N LEU A 128 8.64 4.19 -8.16
CA LEU A 128 7.22 3.86 -8.05
C LEU A 128 6.60 3.57 -9.43
N LYS A 129 6.98 4.34 -10.47
CA LYS A 129 6.58 4.04 -11.86
C LYS A 129 7.00 2.64 -12.30
N LYS A 130 8.23 2.22 -11.97
CA LYS A 130 8.72 0.87 -12.28
C LYS A 130 7.92 -0.21 -11.56
N LYS A 131 7.57 -0.01 -10.29
CA LYS A 131 6.78 -0.96 -9.49
C LYS A 131 5.34 -1.06 -9.98
N LEU A 132 4.70 0.07 -10.29
CA LEU A 132 3.37 0.10 -10.92
C LEU A 132 3.35 -0.67 -12.25
N ALA A 133 4.33 -0.43 -13.11
CA ALA A 133 4.46 -1.13 -14.39
C ALA A 133 4.68 -2.65 -14.20
N ALA A 134 5.46 -3.05 -13.19
CA ALA A 134 5.65 -4.46 -12.86
C ALA A 134 4.36 -5.12 -12.38
N LEU A 135 3.56 -4.42 -11.57
CA LEU A 135 2.27 -4.90 -11.11
C LEU A 135 1.26 -5.04 -12.27
N GLU A 136 1.16 -4.03 -13.13
CA GLU A 136 0.32 -4.06 -14.32
C GLU A 136 0.69 -5.25 -15.23
N ALA A 137 1.98 -5.46 -15.48
CA ALA A 137 2.45 -6.59 -16.28
C ALA A 137 2.17 -7.95 -15.62
N ALA A 138 2.22 -8.04 -14.28
CA ALA A 138 1.87 -9.26 -13.56
C ALA A 138 0.36 -9.54 -13.67
N LEU A 139 -0.49 -8.52 -13.51
CA LEU A 139 -1.95 -8.63 -13.64
C LEU A 139 -2.37 -9.06 -15.05
N GLN A 140 -1.74 -8.52 -16.09
CA GLN A 140 -2.02 -8.88 -17.47
C GLN A 140 -1.71 -10.36 -17.76
N LYS A 141 -0.58 -10.87 -17.26
CA LYS A 141 -0.19 -12.29 -17.40
C LYS A 141 -1.07 -13.25 -16.59
N TYR A 142 -1.71 -12.77 -15.53
CA TYR A 142 -2.61 -13.61 -14.73
C TYR A 142 -3.89 -13.98 -15.49
N THR A 143 -4.31 -13.11 -16.43
CA THR A 143 -5.51 -13.31 -17.25
C THR A 143 -5.28 -14.14 -18.52
N GLU A 144 -4.01 -14.45 -18.84
CA GLU A 144 -3.59 -15.33 -19.95
C GLU A 144 -3.56 -16.81 -19.52
#